data_AF-A0A0D3A0M0-F1
#
_entry.id   AF-A0A0D3A0M0-F1
#
_cell.length_a   1.000
_cell.length_b   1.000
_cell.length_c   1.000
_cell.angle_alpha   90.00
_cell.angle_beta   90.00
_cell.angle_gamma   90.00
#
_symmetry.space_group_name_H-M   'P 1'
#
loop_
_entity.id
_entity.type
_entity.pdbx_description
1 polymer ?
#
loop_
_entity_poly.entity_id
_entity_poly.type
_entity_poly.pdbx_seq_one_letter_code
_entity_poly.pdbx_strand_id
1 'polypeptide(L)'
;MNKDLFLRLVHGVSENVPFFRQRRDATGRFGLSPLQKCAAAIPLLAYGTAADTVDEYLRLGESTALSCLHHFTDGIIQLFGDEYLRRPTPDDLQRLLEMRDKRGFPGM
;
A
#
# COMPACT_ATOMS: atom_id res chain seq x y z
N MET A 1 -5.28 -1.50 7.94
CA MET A 1 -5.84 -1.79 6.60
C MET A 1 -6.45 -3.19 6.60
N ASN A 2 -7.55 -3.41 5.87
CA ASN A 2 -8.16 -4.75 5.72
C ASN A 2 -7.20 -5.67 4.92
N LYS A 3 -7.12 -6.96 5.31
CA LYS A 3 -6.19 -7.94 4.70
C LYS A 3 -6.50 -8.21 3.22
N ASP A 4 -7.78 -8.37 2.87
CA ASP A 4 -8.20 -8.66 1.50
C ASP A 4 -7.90 -7.48 0.57
N LEU A 5 -8.15 -6.25 1.05
CA LEU A 5 -7.76 -5.04 0.33
C LEU A 5 -6.23 -5.02 0.11
N PHE A 6 -5.45 -5.26 1.16
CA PHE A 6 -3.99 -5.29 1.04
C PHE A 6 -3.51 -6.29 -0.01
N LEU A 7 -4.02 -7.53 0.03
CA LEU A 7 -3.65 -8.57 -0.93
C LEU A 7 -4.08 -8.22 -2.36
N ARG A 8 -5.25 -7.59 -2.53
CA ARG A 8 -5.71 -7.08 -3.83
C ARG A 8 -4.77 -6.04 -4.40
N LEU A 9 -4.33 -5.08 -3.57
CA LEU A 9 -3.36 -4.07 -3.98
C LEU A 9 -2.04 -4.72 -4.40
N VAL A 10 -1.49 -5.61 -3.56
CA VAL A 10 -0.22 -6.32 -3.81
C VAL A 10 -0.29 -7.11 -5.12
N HIS A 11 -1.38 -7.83 -5.36
CA HIS A 11 -1.57 -8.59 -6.59
C HIS A 11 -1.62 -7.67 -7.82
N GLY A 12 -2.45 -6.62 -7.76
CA GLY A 12 -2.59 -5.66 -8.86
C GLY A 12 -1.27 -5.00 -9.24
N VAL A 13 -0.49 -4.52 -8.26
CA VAL A 13 0.82 -3.91 -8.55
C VAL A 13 1.86 -4.93 -8.98
N SER A 14 1.83 -6.16 -8.46
CA SER A 14 2.77 -7.21 -8.87
C SER A 14 2.58 -7.62 -10.34
N GLU A 15 1.34 -7.65 -10.84
CA GLU A 15 1.06 -8.00 -12.22
C GLU A 15 1.37 -6.86 -13.19
N ASN A 16 1.03 -5.62 -12.81
CA ASN A 16 1.06 -4.49 -13.73
C ASN A 16 2.32 -3.61 -13.62
N VAL A 17 3.01 -3.62 -12.47
CA VAL A 17 4.18 -2.77 -12.24
C VAL A 17 5.45 -3.64 -12.21
N PRO A 18 6.34 -3.54 -13.22
CA PRO A 18 7.53 -4.38 -13.31
C PRO A 18 8.45 -4.33 -12.09
N PHE A 19 8.48 -3.19 -11.39
CA PHE A 19 9.24 -3.02 -10.15
C PHE A 19 8.80 -3.99 -9.04
N PHE A 20 7.51 -4.31 -8.95
CA PHE A 20 7.00 -5.20 -7.89
C PHE A 20 7.22 -6.67 -8.17
N ARG A 21 7.40 -7.08 -9.43
CA ARG A 21 7.71 -8.46 -9.79
C ARG A 21 8.99 -8.92 -9.09
N GLN A 22 8.91 -10.06 -8.39
CA GLN A 22 10.09 -10.64 -7.76
C GLN A 22 11.04 -11.14 -8.86
N ARG A 23 12.31 -10.74 -8.76
CA ARG A 23 13.36 -11.14 -9.71
C ARG A 23 14.57 -11.65 -8.94
N ARG A 24 15.42 -12.41 -9.62
CA ARG A 24 16.73 -12.77 -9.08
C ARG A 24 17.68 -11.59 -9.23
N ASP A 25 18.47 -11.34 -8.20
CA ASP A 25 19.55 -10.36 -8.24
C ASP A 25 20.76 -10.89 -9.03
N ALA A 26 21.80 -10.07 -9.16
CA ALA A 26 23.03 -10.43 -9.87
C ALA A 26 23.77 -11.63 -9.25
N THR A 27 23.47 -11.99 -8.00
CA THR A 27 24.02 -13.17 -7.31
C THR A 27 23.12 -14.41 -7.45
N GLY A 28 22.00 -14.30 -8.18
CA GLY A 28 21.03 -15.36 -8.38
C GLY A 28 20.05 -15.55 -7.22
N ARG A 29 20.09 -14.71 -6.19
CA ARG A 29 19.17 -14.79 -5.04
C ARG A 29 17.88 -14.07 -5.36
N PHE A 30 16.76 -14.55 -4.82
CA PHE A 30 15.49 -13.85 -4.96
C PHE A 30 15.56 -12.52 -4.20
N GLY A 31 15.32 -11.42 -4.93
CA GLY A 31 15.14 -10.11 -4.33
C GLY A 31 13.83 -10.00 -3.55
N LEU A 32 13.53 -8.79 -3.08
CA LEU A 32 12.34 -8.50 -2.29
C LEU A 32 11.05 -8.91 -3.00
N SER A 33 10.19 -9.58 -2.25
CA SER A 33 8.86 -9.97 -2.71
C SER A 33 7.95 -8.75 -2.88
N PRO A 34 6.89 -8.83 -3.71
CA PRO A 34 5.89 -7.78 -3.84
C PRO A 34 5.29 -7.38 -2.48
N LEU A 35 5.06 -8.36 -1.60
CA LEU A 35 4.56 -8.14 -0.24
C LEU A 35 5.52 -7.28 0.59
N GLN A 36 6.81 -7.58 0.58
CA GLN A 36 7.82 -6.81 1.31
C GLN A 36 7.92 -5.37 0.76
N LYS A 37 7.90 -5.19 -0.56
CA LYS A 37 7.93 -3.87 -1.19
C LYS A 37 6.70 -3.03 -0.82
N CYS A 38 5.51 -3.63 -0.84
CA CYS A 38 4.29 -2.94 -0.42
C CYS A 38 4.30 -2.62 1.08
N ALA A 39 4.76 -3.55 1.91
CA ALA A 39 4.89 -3.35 3.36
C ALA A 39 5.88 -2.24 3.71
N ALA A 40 6.86 -1.96 2.85
CA ALA A 40 7.76 -0.82 3.01
C ALA A 40 7.09 0.51 2.62
N ALA A 41 6.27 0.52 1.57
CA ALA A 41 5.64 1.74 1.03
C ALA A 41 4.46 2.25 1.88
N ILE A 42 3.61 1.35 2.36
CA ILE A 42 2.34 1.74 3.04
C ILE A 42 2.57 2.53 4.34
N PRO A 43 3.46 2.13 5.25
CA PRO A 43 3.72 2.90 6.46
C PRO A 43 4.26 4.31 6.16
N LEU A 44 5.14 4.43 5.15
CA LEU A 44 5.65 5.73 4.71
C LEU A 44 4.53 6.63 4.19
N LEU A 45 3.58 6.07 3.44
CA LEU A 45 2.39 6.80 2.98
C LEU A 45 1.46 7.22 4.12
N ALA A 46 1.19 6.31 5.05
CA ALA A 46 0.17 6.52 6.07
C ALA A 46 0.63 7.50 7.16
N TYR A 47 1.90 7.45 7.52
CA TYR A 47 2.42 8.17 8.69
C TYR A 47 3.44 9.25 8.34
N GLY A 48 3.94 9.30 7.10
CA GLY A 48 4.98 10.25 6.70
C GLY A 48 6.28 10.11 7.50
N THR A 49 6.53 8.93 8.08
CA THR A 49 7.69 8.68 8.94
C THR A 49 8.98 8.66 8.11
N ALA A 50 10.11 8.97 8.75
CA ALA A 50 11.42 8.77 8.13
C ALA A 50 11.58 7.31 7.69
N ALA A 51 12.08 7.11 6.48
CA ALA A 51 12.34 5.78 5.90
C ALA A 51 13.21 4.90 6.80
N ASP A 52 14.01 5.51 7.68
CA ASP A 52 14.81 4.88 8.72
C ASP A 52 13.99 4.01 9.69
N THR A 53 12.73 4.36 9.96
CA THR A 53 11.85 3.56 10.83
C THR A 53 11.35 2.27 10.17
N VAL A 54 11.31 2.25 8.82
CA VAL A 54 10.96 1.05 8.04
C VAL A 54 12.15 0.09 7.94
N ASP A 55 13.38 0.62 8.02
CA ASP A 55 14.61 -0.19 8.09
C ASP A 55 14.62 -1.09 9.34
N GLU A 56 14.10 -0.64 10.48
CA GLU A 56 14.11 -1.43 11.71
C GLU A 56 13.27 -2.74 11.61
N TYR A 57 12.17 -2.71 10.84
CA TYR A 57 11.29 -3.88 10.65
C TYR A 57 11.60 -4.73 9.43
N LEU A 58 12.02 -4.12 8.31
CA LEU A 58 12.22 -4.81 7.04
C LEU A 58 13.70 -4.91 6.62
N ARG A 59 14.62 -4.25 7.35
CA ARG A 59 16.05 -4.12 7.03
C ARG A 59 16.29 -3.68 5.59
N LEU A 60 15.61 -2.60 5.21
CA LEU A 60 15.62 -2.02 3.88
C LEU A 60 16.36 -0.69 3.91
N GLY A 61 17.37 -0.57 3.06
CA GLY A 61 18.03 0.72 2.86
C GLY A 61 17.02 1.80 2.44
N GLU A 62 17.22 3.00 2.96
CA GLU A 62 16.37 4.19 2.75
C GLU A 62 15.97 4.38 1.28
N SER A 63 16.96 4.31 0.37
CA SER A 63 16.75 4.46 -1.08
C SER A 63 15.79 3.41 -1.67
N THR A 64 15.79 2.19 -1.13
CA THR A 64 14.89 1.11 -1.54
C THR A 64 13.49 1.35 -1.01
N ALA A 65 13.35 1.83 0.23
CA ALA A 65 12.07 2.17 0.82
C ALA A 65 11.40 3.34 0.06
N LEU A 66 12.15 4.38 -0.29
CA LEU A 66 11.69 5.49 -1.13
C LEU A 66 11.32 5.04 -2.55
N SER A 67 12.10 4.14 -3.16
CA SER A 67 11.75 3.57 -4.47
C SER A 67 10.46 2.75 -4.40
N CYS A 68 10.26 1.97 -3.33
CA CYS A 68 9.01 1.24 -3.10
C CYS A 68 7.84 2.21 -2.97
N LEU A 69 8.01 3.30 -2.20
CA LEU A 69 7.02 4.34 -2.05
C LEU A 69 6.61 4.94 -3.40
N HIS A 70 7.57 5.42 -4.19
CA HIS A 70 7.31 6.03 -5.50
C HIS A 70 6.59 5.10 -6.46
N HIS A 71 7.11 3.88 -6.66
CA HIS A 71 6.47 2.93 -7.56
C HIS A 71 5.11 2.45 -7.05
N PHE A 72 4.94 2.38 -5.74
CA PHE A 72 3.65 2.03 -5.15
C PHE A 72 2.63 3.12 -5.40
N THR A 73 2.94 4.39 -5.13
CA THR A 73 2.00 5.51 -5.34
C THR A 73 1.57 5.60 -6.79
N ASP A 74 2.52 5.55 -7.73
CA ASP A 74 2.21 5.63 -9.16
C ASP A 74 1.35 4.44 -9.60
N GLY A 75 1.70 3.23 -9.15
CA GLY A 75 0.94 2.03 -9.45
C GLY A 75 -0.49 2.08 -8.89
N ILE A 76 -0.66 2.57 -7.67
CA ILE A 76 -1.99 2.70 -7.04
C ILE A 76 -2.84 3.74 -7.77
N ILE A 77 -2.27 4.90 -8.11
CA ILE A 77 -2.99 5.94 -8.86
C ILE A 77 -3.46 5.40 -10.21
N GLN A 78 -2.58 4.71 -10.94
CA GLN A 78 -2.89 4.17 -12.27
C GLN A 78 -3.92 3.03 -12.23
N LEU A 79 -3.83 2.13 -11.25
CA LEU A 79 -4.64 0.91 -11.23
C LEU A 79 -5.94 1.04 -10.43
N PHE A 80 -5.95 1.92 -9.43
CA PHE A 80 -7.06 2.03 -8.47
C PHE A 80 -7.55 3.48 -8.28
N GLY A 81 -6.99 4.45 -9.00
CA GLY A 81 -7.38 5.85 -8.87
C GLY A 81 -8.88 6.08 -9.12
N ASP A 82 -9.43 5.44 -10.14
CA ASP A 82 -10.85 5.56 -10.46
C ASP A 82 -11.77 4.93 -9.39
N GLU A 83 -11.28 3.94 -8.65
CA GLU A 83 -12.05 3.27 -7.59
C GLU A 83 -11.95 4.01 -6.25
N TYR A 84 -10.73 4.38 -5.84
CA TYR A 84 -10.44 4.87 -4.48
C TYR A 84 -10.12 6.36 -4.38
N LEU A 85 -9.67 7.00 -5.47
CA LEU A 85 -9.36 8.44 -5.50
C LEU A 85 -10.46 9.26 -6.18
N ARG A 86 -11.57 8.63 -6.59
CA ARG A 86 -12.75 9.33 -7.08
C ARG A 86 -13.44 10.13 -6.00
N ARG A 87 -14.26 11.09 -6.43
CA ARG A 87 -15.14 11.82 -5.52
C ARG A 87 -16.13 10.84 -4.84
N PRO A 88 -16.32 10.92 -3.51
CA PRO A 88 -17.30 10.09 -2.81
C PRO A 88 -18.71 10.32 -3.36
N THR A 89 -19.50 9.25 -3.49
CA THR A 89 -20.92 9.32 -3.82
C THR A 89 -21.78 9.35 -2.56
N PRO A 90 -23.07 9.75 -2.66
CA PRO A 90 -24.00 9.65 -1.54
C PRO A 90 -24.09 8.23 -0.95
N ASP A 91 -24.03 7.19 -1.78
CA ASP A 91 -23.98 5.79 -1.33
C ASP A 91 -22.75 5.46 -0.48
N ASP A 92 -21.57 5.97 -0.85
CA ASP A 92 -20.36 5.77 -0.05
C ASP A 92 -20.52 6.40 1.33
N LEU A 93 -21.10 7.61 1.37
CA LEU A 93 -21.37 8.31 2.63
C LEU A 93 -22.37 7.53 3.49
N GLN A 94 -23.45 7.03 2.90
CA GLN A 94 -24.45 6.23 3.62
C GLN A 94 -23.82 4.95 4.20
N ARG A 95 -23.02 4.22 3.41
CA ARG A 95 -22.29 3.03 3.89
C ARG A 95 -21.36 3.37 5.05
N LEU A 96 -20.63 4.49 4.98
CA LEU A 96 -19.75 4.94 6.05
C LEU A 96 -20.53 5.30 7.33
N LEU A 97 -21.70 5.92 7.20
CA LEU A 97 -22.58 6.24 8.34
C LEU A 97 -23.12 4.96 8.98
N GLU A 98 -23.62 4.00 8.21
CA GLU A 98 -24.10 2.71 8.72
C GLU A 98 -22.97 1.91 9.41
N MET A 99 -21.76 1.93 8.87
CA MET A 99 -20.59 1.31 9.51
C MET A 99 -20.22 1.98 10.85
N ARG A 100 -20.38 3.30 10.94
CA ARG A 100 -20.13 4.06 12.17
C ARG A 100 -21.23 3.81 13.22
N ASP A 101 -22.48 3.80 12.80
CA ASP A 101 -23.64 3.56 13.66
C ASP A 101 -23.55 2.17 14.33
N LYS A 102 -23.19 1.13 13.54
CA LYS A 102 -22.92 -0.22 14.07
C LYS A 102 -21.77 -0.30 15.08
N ARG A 103 -20.80 0.61 15.03
CA ARG A 103 -19.66 0.64 15.94
C ARG A 103 -19.90 1.53 17.17
N GLY A 104 -20.99 2.30 17.19
CA GLY A 104 -21.23 3.37 18.15
C GLY A 104 -20.41 4.61 17.83
N PHE A 105 -21.02 5.79 17.97
CA PHE A 105 -20.28 7.04 17.92
C PHE A 105 -19.52 7.20 19.24
N PRO A 106 -18.17 7.32 19.23
CA PRO A 106 -17.46 7.60 20.47
C PRO A 106 -17.86 8.99 20.96
N GLY A 107 -18.63 9.04 22.06
CA GLY A 107 -19.09 10.28 22.70
C GLY A 107 -20.58 10.64 22.52
N MET A 108 -21.41 9.74 22.01
CA MET A 108 -22.89 9.81 22.16
C MET A 108 -23.39 8.72 23.10
#